data_AF-A0A939R6G6-F1
#
_entry.id   AF-A0A939R6G6-F1
#
_cell.length_a   1.000
_cell.length_b   1.000
_cell.length_c   1.000
_cell.angle_alpha   90.00
_cell.angle_beta   90.00
_cell.angle_gamma   90.00
#
_symmetry.space_group_name_H-M   'P 1'
#
loop_
_entity.id
_entity.type
_entity.pdbx_description
1 polymer ?
#
loop_
_entity_poly.entity_id
_entity_poly.type
_entity_poly.pdbx_seq_one_letter_code
_entity_poly.pdbx_strand_id
1 'polypeptide(L)'
;MLSIFNFQFSICQAQNVSTIKQAGNIIPATDGNIQYVGRVSFRNPQSPSFTFPGVQIRAAFTGTSLKMIAKPKSGYFMVRIDGSKAFKVGFNSERDSVVSLAAALPEGRHEVNAMYVTEGYERIGEFRGFILDENAKMLEAPAMPERKIEFIGNSITCGYGVEDTDRADHFQDETCNHYYTYANLTAQALGAIHQVVARSGIGVYRCYDGPVTGDSINMNTEYTHTLLYDKTENWDFSRYTPQLVCINLGTNDTSTKGADPKLLKQGYVNLVKQVRDHYPKAKIVLLSGSMMGDDALILAKKT
;
A
#
# COMPACT_ATOMS: atom_id res chain seq x y z
N MET A 1 29.54 69.97 -6.57
CA MET A 1 30.05 68.86 -5.74
C MET A 1 29.00 67.75 -5.81
N LEU A 2 29.14 66.81 -6.77
CA LEU A 2 28.26 65.64 -6.90
C LEU A 2 29.08 64.42 -6.47
N SER A 3 28.66 63.78 -5.38
CA SER A 3 29.27 62.54 -4.88
C SER A 3 28.64 61.35 -5.62
N ILE A 4 29.49 60.58 -6.31
CA ILE A 4 29.10 59.30 -6.94
C ILE A 4 29.31 58.20 -5.90
N PHE A 5 28.22 57.53 -5.50
CA PHE A 5 28.28 56.32 -4.67
C PHE A 5 28.54 55.11 -5.56
N ASN A 6 29.68 54.43 -5.37
CA ASN A 6 29.95 53.14 -5.98
C ASN A 6 29.31 52.04 -5.13
N PHE A 7 28.29 51.36 -5.68
CA PHE A 7 27.76 50.11 -5.12
C PHE A 7 28.61 48.93 -5.62
N GLN A 8 29.37 48.31 -4.73
CA GLN A 8 29.99 47.01 -4.99
C GLN A 8 28.93 45.92 -4.87
N PHE A 9 28.51 45.35 -6.00
CA PHE A 9 27.78 44.09 -6.03
C PHE A 9 28.75 42.95 -5.69
N SER A 10 28.66 42.41 -4.48
CA SER A 10 29.24 41.09 -4.17
C SER A 10 28.43 40.03 -4.91
N ILE A 11 29.03 39.45 -5.94
CA ILE A 11 28.51 38.25 -6.60
C ILE A 11 28.65 37.11 -5.60
N CYS A 12 27.54 36.68 -5.01
CA CYS A 12 27.48 35.45 -4.24
C CYS A 12 27.81 34.30 -5.19
N GLN A 13 29.02 33.74 -5.09
CA GLN A 13 29.37 32.54 -5.85
C GLN A 13 28.42 31.43 -5.43
N ALA A 14 27.60 30.96 -6.37
CA ALA A 14 26.84 29.73 -6.21
C ALA A 14 27.86 28.61 -5.98
N GLN A 15 28.00 28.17 -4.73
CA GLN A 15 28.74 26.95 -4.43
C GLN A 15 28.03 25.83 -5.22
N ASN A 16 28.78 25.17 -6.09
CA ASN A 16 28.35 23.92 -6.72
C ASN A 16 28.15 22.90 -5.61
N VAL A 17 26.95 22.86 -5.04
CA VAL A 17 26.54 21.81 -4.10
C VAL A 17 26.41 20.54 -4.93
N SER A 18 27.50 19.77 -5.00
CA SER A 18 27.47 18.42 -5.55
C SER A 18 26.73 17.52 -4.54
N THR A 19 25.85 16.67 -5.06
CA THR A 19 25.16 15.68 -4.24
C THR A 19 26.20 14.72 -3.68
N ILE A 20 26.34 14.65 -2.35
CA ILE A 20 27.24 13.69 -1.70
C ILE A 20 26.78 12.28 -2.12
N LYS A 21 27.69 11.48 -2.68
CA LYS A 21 27.43 10.07 -2.97
C LYS A 21 26.98 9.40 -1.68
N GLN A 22 25.82 8.75 -1.68
CA GLN A 22 25.38 7.99 -0.52
C GLN A 22 26.46 6.95 -0.19
N ALA A 23 27.03 7.06 1.01
CA ALA A 23 27.97 6.07 1.54
C ALA A 23 27.22 4.77 1.84
N GLY A 24 27.85 3.63 1.54
CA GLY A 24 27.29 2.30 1.74
C GLY A 24 27.14 1.48 0.45
N ASN A 25 26.78 0.22 0.63
CA ASN A 25 26.52 -0.74 -0.44
C ASN A 25 25.06 -0.60 -0.92
N ILE A 26 24.85 -0.22 -2.18
CA ILE A 26 23.51 -0.07 -2.76
C ILE A 26 23.03 -1.42 -3.27
N ILE A 27 21.91 -1.87 -2.71
CA ILE A 27 21.21 -3.09 -3.12
C ILE A 27 20.05 -2.71 -4.03
N PRO A 28 20.01 -3.13 -5.30
CA PRO A 28 18.94 -2.79 -6.21
C PRO A 28 17.64 -3.50 -5.82
N ALA A 29 16.49 -2.94 -6.22
CA ALA A 29 15.19 -3.59 -6.05
C ALA A 29 15.05 -4.96 -6.76
N THR A 30 15.98 -5.29 -7.66
CA THR A 30 16.03 -6.57 -8.37
C THR A 30 16.81 -7.66 -7.64
N ASP A 31 17.38 -7.39 -6.46
CA ASP A 31 18.11 -8.39 -5.68
C ASP A 31 17.18 -9.57 -5.31
N GLY A 32 17.60 -10.80 -5.62
CA GLY A 32 16.80 -12.01 -5.43
C GLY A 32 16.51 -12.34 -3.96
N ASN A 33 17.19 -11.68 -3.02
CA ASN A 33 16.92 -11.83 -1.59
C ASN A 33 15.85 -10.84 -1.08
N ILE A 34 15.32 -9.95 -1.93
CA ILE A 34 14.20 -9.08 -1.58
C ILE A 34 12.90 -9.79 -1.95
N GLN A 35 12.06 -9.97 -0.95
CA GLN A 35 10.75 -10.59 -1.08
C GLN A 35 9.65 -9.52 -1.15
N TYR A 36 8.73 -9.69 -2.10
CA TYR A 36 7.56 -8.84 -2.27
C TYR A 36 6.27 -9.62 -1.96
N VAL A 37 5.40 -9.05 -1.14
CA VAL A 37 4.04 -9.55 -0.89
C VAL A 37 3.05 -8.46 -1.30
N GLY A 38 1.98 -8.83 -1.98
CA GLY A 38 1.03 -7.87 -2.56
C GLY A 38 1.09 -7.85 -4.08
N ARG A 39 0.26 -6.99 -4.69
CA ARG A 39 0.28 -6.77 -6.13
C ARG A 39 1.31 -5.69 -6.46
N VAL A 40 2.34 -6.10 -7.19
CA VAL A 40 3.49 -5.26 -7.54
C VAL A 40 3.73 -5.38 -9.03
N SER A 41 3.80 -4.22 -9.69
CA SER A 41 4.20 -4.11 -11.08
C SER A 41 5.72 -4.13 -11.18
N PHE A 42 6.23 -5.00 -12.06
CA PHE A 42 7.65 -5.10 -12.38
C PHE A 42 7.94 -4.63 -13.81
N ARG A 43 7.06 -3.85 -14.45
CA ARG A 43 7.32 -3.26 -15.78
C ARG A 43 8.62 -2.44 -15.79
N ASN A 44 8.95 -1.80 -14.67
CA ASN A 44 10.29 -1.32 -14.37
C ASN A 44 10.86 -2.09 -13.17
N PRO A 45 11.69 -3.14 -13.38
CA PRO A 45 12.23 -3.94 -12.29
C PRO A 45 13.15 -3.17 -11.33
N GLN A 46 13.73 -2.04 -11.76
CA GLN A 46 14.58 -1.19 -10.91
C GLN A 46 13.78 -0.23 -10.02
N SER A 47 12.49 -0.07 -10.28
CA SER A 47 11.56 0.78 -9.53
C SER A 47 10.18 0.13 -9.48
N PRO A 48 10.04 -1.10 -8.92
CA PRO A 48 8.75 -1.78 -8.81
C PRO A 48 7.72 -0.90 -8.14
N SER A 49 6.54 -0.82 -8.75
CA SER A 49 5.46 0.07 -8.33
C SER A 49 4.27 -0.67 -7.77
N PHE A 50 3.55 0.00 -6.88
CA PHE A 50 2.38 -0.52 -6.19
C PHE A 50 1.45 0.61 -5.77
N THR A 51 0.15 0.32 -5.77
CA THR A 51 -0.89 1.27 -5.36
C THR A 51 -1.86 0.69 -4.35
N PHE A 52 -1.95 -0.62 -4.20
CA PHE A 52 -2.74 -1.21 -3.13
C PHE A 52 -1.99 -1.11 -1.79
N PRO A 53 -2.65 -0.69 -0.70
CA PRO A 53 -2.05 -0.75 0.62
C PRO A 53 -1.75 -2.20 1.03
N GLY A 54 -0.88 -2.38 2.01
CA GLY A 54 -0.51 -3.70 2.53
C GLY A 54 0.57 -4.43 1.71
N VAL A 55 1.06 -3.83 0.61
CA VAL A 55 2.24 -4.35 -0.10
C VAL A 55 3.44 -4.33 0.85
N GLN A 56 4.14 -5.45 0.97
CA GLN A 56 5.28 -5.61 1.87
C GLN A 56 6.55 -5.87 1.08
N ILE A 57 7.63 -5.22 1.50
CA ILE A 57 9.00 -5.43 1.04
C ILE A 57 9.76 -6.02 2.23
N ARG A 58 10.23 -7.25 2.06
CA ARG A 58 10.83 -8.05 3.13
C ARG A 58 12.25 -8.44 2.73
N ALA A 59 13.18 -8.35 3.68
CA ALA A 59 14.57 -8.68 3.45
C ALA A 59 15.27 -9.06 4.75
N ALA A 60 16.35 -9.81 4.63
CA ALA A 60 17.33 -10.01 5.69
C ALA A 60 18.68 -9.43 5.24
N PHE A 61 19.45 -8.89 6.18
CA PHE A 61 20.72 -8.24 5.91
C PHE A 61 21.70 -8.42 7.06
N THR A 62 22.96 -8.02 6.82
CA THR A 62 24.01 -7.90 7.85
C THR A 62 24.37 -6.45 8.09
N GLY A 63 25.04 -6.13 9.19
CA GLY A 63 25.56 -4.80 9.47
C GLY A 63 24.84 -4.11 10.61
N THR A 64 24.95 -2.78 10.66
CA THR A 64 24.49 -1.95 11.78
C THR A 64 23.46 -0.89 11.36
N SER A 65 23.24 -0.71 10.06
CA SER A 65 22.33 0.29 9.53
C SER A 65 21.59 -0.18 8.28
N LEU A 66 20.45 0.45 8.01
CA LEU A 66 19.66 0.23 6.82
C LEU A 66 19.01 1.54 6.38
N LYS A 67 19.16 1.89 5.10
CA LYS A 67 18.35 2.94 4.45
C LYS A 67 17.52 2.34 3.33
N MET A 68 16.35 2.91 3.09
CA MET A 68 15.47 2.57 1.97
C MET A 68 15.52 3.68 0.92
N ILE A 69 15.62 3.26 -0.34
CA ILE A 69 15.52 4.13 -1.51
C ILE A 69 14.12 3.95 -2.11
N ALA A 70 13.41 5.05 -2.32
CA ALA A 70 12.11 5.06 -2.99
C ALA A 70 12.01 6.26 -3.94
N LYS A 71 11.00 6.26 -4.81
CA LYS A 71 10.66 7.49 -5.56
C LYS A 71 10.17 8.56 -4.57
N PRO A 72 10.54 9.84 -4.76
CA PRO A 72 9.83 10.95 -4.10
C PRO A 72 8.32 10.84 -4.24
N LYS A 73 7.59 11.23 -3.19
CA LYS A 73 6.11 11.06 -3.13
C LYS A 73 5.63 9.61 -3.22
N SER A 74 6.42 8.63 -2.75
CA SER A 74 5.95 7.24 -2.62
C SER A 74 4.95 7.03 -1.49
N GLY A 75 4.64 8.05 -0.69
CA GLY A 75 3.69 7.95 0.42
C GLY A 75 4.32 7.35 1.67
N TYR A 76 3.52 6.60 2.41
CA TYR A 76 3.88 6.14 3.76
C TYR A 76 4.10 4.64 3.82
N PHE A 77 5.05 4.24 4.67
CA PHE A 77 5.37 2.87 5.00
C PHE A 77 5.33 2.68 6.52
N MET A 78 4.86 1.52 6.98
CA MET A 78 5.11 1.04 8.33
C MET A 78 6.27 0.04 8.27
N VAL A 79 7.36 0.36 8.95
CA VAL A 79 8.61 -0.39 8.92
C VAL A 79 8.84 -1.08 10.25
N ARG A 80 9.26 -2.34 10.21
CA ARG A 80 9.66 -3.13 11.38
C ARG A 80 11.05 -3.73 11.16
N ILE A 81 11.91 -3.61 12.17
CA ILE A 81 13.24 -4.22 12.23
C ILE A 81 13.26 -5.28 13.33
N ASP A 82 13.72 -6.51 13.06
CA ASP A 82 13.93 -7.59 14.05
C ASP A 82 12.73 -7.90 14.97
N GLY A 83 11.52 -7.78 14.45
CA GLY A 83 10.29 -8.02 15.23
C GLY A 83 9.95 -6.92 16.25
N SER A 84 10.68 -5.80 16.25
CA SER A 84 10.39 -4.63 17.10
C SER A 84 9.04 -3.98 16.77
N LYS A 85 8.64 -2.97 17.54
CA LYS A 85 7.44 -2.19 17.23
C LYS A 85 7.61 -1.49 15.87
N ALA A 86 6.61 -1.61 15.01
CA ALA A 86 6.63 -0.92 13.72
C ALA A 86 6.55 0.61 13.91
N PHE A 87 7.21 1.35 13.03
CA PHE A 87 7.22 2.82 13.01
C PHE A 87 6.91 3.34 11.60
N LYS A 88 6.34 4.53 11.52
CA LYS A 88 5.91 5.14 10.25
C LYS A 88 7.06 5.90 9.59
N VAL A 89 7.24 5.70 8.29
CA VAL A 89 8.21 6.36 7.43
C VAL A 89 7.48 6.99 6.25
N GLY A 90 7.80 8.23 5.91
CA GLY A 90 7.19 8.95 4.79
C GLY A 90 8.22 9.34 3.73
N PHE A 91 7.82 9.24 2.46
CA PHE A 91 8.52 9.81 1.31
C PHE A 91 7.63 10.90 0.70
N ASN A 92 7.57 12.07 1.34
CA ASN A 92 6.49 13.04 1.07
C ASN A 92 6.92 14.28 0.28
N SER A 93 8.20 14.66 0.37
CA SER A 93 8.77 15.77 -0.38
C SER A 93 9.17 15.38 -1.80
N GLU A 94 9.29 16.37 -2.68
CA GLU A 94 9.80 16.22 -4.07
C GLU A 94 11.23 15.67 -4.14
N ARG A 95 11.97 15.72 -3.03
CA ARG A 95 13.37 15.27 -2.94
C ARG A 95 13.58 14.08 -2.01
N ASP A 96 12.55 13.64 -1.28
CA ASP A 96 12.67 12.54 -0.33
C ASP A 96 12.77 11.22 -1.09
N SER A 97 14.00 10.75 -1.28
CA SER A 97 14.28 9.52 -2.03
C SER A 97 15.07 8.49 -1.23
N VAL A 98 15.67 8.89 -0.10
CA VAL A 98 16.44 8.00 0.78
C VAL A 98 16.07 8.31 2.22
N VAL A 99 15.64 7.30 2.97
CA VAL A 99 15.33 7.42 4.41
C VAL A 99 16.06 6.35 5.21
N SER A 100 16.66 6.74 6.34
CA SER A 100 17.24 5.81 7.31
C SER A 100 16.14 5.06 8.05
N LEU A 101 16.13 3.74 7.93
CA LEU A 101 15.22 2.85 8.64
C LEU A 101 15.80 2.38 9.98
N ALA A 102 17.12 2.18 10.02
CA ALA A 102 17.83 1.78 11.23
C ALA A 102 19.24 2.35 11.23
N ALA A 103 19.75 2.62 12.43
CA ALA A 103 21.13 3.01 12.68
C ALA A 103 21.56 2.45 14.04
N ALA A 104 22.86 2.18 14.18
CA ALA A 104 23.46 1.66 15.41
C ALA A 104 22.80 0.36 15.92
N LEU A 105 22.37 -0.51 15.01
CA LEU A 105 22.04 -1.89 15.36
C LEU A 105 23.31 -2.63 15.81
N PRO A 106 23.22 -3.63 16.70
CA PRO A 106 24.33 -4.52 16.98
C PRO A 106 24.81 -5.20 15.69
N GLU A 107 26.11 -5.32 15.47
CA GLU A 107 26.62 -6.05 14.30
C GLU A 107 26.06 -7.48 14.25
N GLY A 108 25.39 -7.83 13.17
CA GLY A 108 24.78 -9.15 13.05
C GLY A 108 23.77 -9.27 11.93
N ARG A 109 22.92 -10.29 12.01
CA ARG A 109 21.80 -10.51 11.10
C ARG A 109 20.59 -9.70 11.57
N HIS A 110 19.97 -9.01 10.63
CA HIS A 110 18.74 -8.26 10.84
C HIS A 110 17.68 -8.58 9.78
N GLU A 111 16.44 -8.31 10.11
CA GLU A 111 15.29 -8.49 9.21
C GLU A 111 14.44 -7.23 9.15
N VAL A 112 14.08 -6.82 7.93
CA VAL A 112 13.19 -5.69 7.68
C VAL A 112 11.89 -6.16 7.04
N ASN A 113 10.78 -5.58 7.48
CA ASN A 113 9.51 -5.60 6.76
C ASN A 113 9.00 -4.16 6.63
N ALA A 114 8.99 -3.64 5.40
CA ALA A 114 8.42 -2.35 5.07
C ALA A 114 7.08 -2.55 4.35
N MET A 115 5.99 -2.19 5.01
CA MET A 115 4.64 -2.27 4.45
C MET A 115 4.22 -0.91 3.93
N TYR A 116 3.83 -0.81 2.67
CA TYR A 116 3.14 0.37 2.12
C TYR A 116 1.75 0.45 2.75
N VAL A 117 1.38 1.61 3.33
CA VAL A 117 0.17 1.71 4.17
C VAL A 117 -0.91 2.66 3.65
N THR A 118 -0.63 3.39 2.59
CA THR A 118 -1.61 4.27 1.93
C THR A 118 -2.17 3.61 0.68
N GLU A 119 -3.27 4.14 0.16
CA GLU A 119 -3.72 3.80 -1.19
C GLU A 119 -3.07 4.73 -2.22
N GLY A 120 -2.66 4.19 -3.36
CA GLY A 120 -1.96 4.89 -4.42
C GLY A 120 -2.89 5.73 -5.27
N TYR A 121 -3.49 6.76 -4.68
CA TYR A 121 -4.26 7.80 -5.36
C TYR A 121 -3.32 8.87 -5.92
N GLU A 122 -2.82 9.78 -5.09
CA GLU A 122 -1.83 10.80 -5.50
C GLU A 122 -0.38 10.32 -5.36
N ARG A 123 -0.15 9.30 -4.52
CA ARG A 123 1.18 8.82 -4.14
C ARG A 123 1.39 7.37 -4.54
N ILE A 124 1.77 7.16 -5.81
CA ILE A 124 2.11 5.82 -6.31
C ILE A 124 3.46 5.40 -5.71
N GLY A 125 3.44 4.36 -4.88
CA GLY A 125 4.63 3.82 -4.24
C GLY A 125 5.57 3.17 -5.25
N GLU A 126 6.85 3.52 -5.18
CA GLU A 126 7.90 2.88 -5.97
C GLU A 126 9.15 2.65 -5.12
N PHE A 127 9.56 1.40 -5.01
CA PHE A 127 10.75 1.01 -4.27
C PHE A 127 11.95 0.86 -5.19
N ARG A 128 13.10 1.43 -4.83
CA ARG A 128 14.30 1.47 -5.67
C ARG A 128 15.49 0.71 -5.09
N GLY A 129 15.38 0.22 -3.86
CA GLY A 129 16.42 -0.59 -3.24
C GLY A 129 16.71 -0.21 -1.79
N PHE A 130 17.77 -0.80 -1.27
CA PHE A 130 18.31 -0.51 0.06
C PHE A 130 19.74 0.02 -0.03
N ILE A 131 20.18 0.65 1.05
CA ILE A 131 21.59 0.99 1.27
C ILE A 131 21.99 0.35 2.59
N LEU A 132 23.01 -0.51 2.53
CA LEU A 132 23.64 -1.15 3.69
C LEU A 132 25.00 -0.52 3.98
N ASP A 133 25.61 -0.89 5.10
CA ASP A 133 27.01 -0.58 5.37
C ASP A 133 27.93 -1.14 4.26
N GLU A 134 29.13 -0.59 4.07
CA GLU A 134 29.99 -0.92 2.92
C GLU A 134 30.33 -2.42 2.80
N ASN A 135 30.51 -3.10 3.92
CA ASN A 135 30.84 -4.53 3.98
C ASN A 135 29.62 -5.43 4.26
N ALA A 136 28.45 -4.82 4.41
CA ALA A 136 27.21 -5.54 4.66
C ALA A 136 26.62 -6.10 3.35
N LYS A 137 25.86 -7.18 3.50
CA LYS A 137 25.19 -7.89 2.41
C LYS A 137 23.76 -8.24 2.75
N MET A 138 22.97 -8.40 1.70
CA MET A 138 21.69 -9.10 1.77
C MET A 138 21.92 -10.56 2.12
N LEU A 139 20.99 -11.11 2.88
CA LEU A 139 20.91 -12.51 3.23
C LEU A 139 19.63 -13.08 2.64
N GLU A 140 19.57 -14.41 2.50
CA GLU A 140 18.32 -15.10 2.19
C GLU A 140 17.22 -14.66 3.16
N ALA A 141 16.13 -14.15 2.58
CA ALA A 141 14.99 -13.70 3.33
C ALA A 141 14.30 -14.88 4.03
N PRO A 142 13.63 -14.64 5.17
CA PRO A 142 12.91 -15.70 5.88
C PRO A 142 11.91 -16.42 5.00
N ALA A 143 11.62 -17.67 5.34
CA ALA A 143 10.53 -18.40 4.70
C ALA A 143 9.22 -17.59 4.81
N MET A 144 8.47 -17.54 3.72
CA MET A 144 7.16 -16.92 3.71
C MET A 144 6.19 -17.74 4.58
N PRO A 145 5.33 -17.07 5.38
CA PRO A 145 4.21 -17.74 6.01
C PRO A 145 3.36 -18.52 4.99
N GLU A 146 2.98 -19.75 5.35
CA GLU A 146 2.18 -20.62 4.47
C GLU A 146 0.74 -20.12 4.29
N ARG A 147 0.22 -19.47 5.33
CA ARG A 147 -1.13 -18.92 5.35
C ARG A 147 -1.17 -17.62 4.54
N LYS A 148 -2.11 -17.55 3.61
CA LYS A 148 -2.31 -16.51 2.61
C LYS A 148 -3.78 -16.10 2.60
N ILE A 149 -4.02 -14.82 2.83
CA ILE A 149 -5.35 -14.21 2.80
C ILE A 149 -5.40 -13.14 1.70
N GLU A 150 -6.48 -13.03 0.95
CA GLU A 150 -6.75 -11.83 0.12
C GLU A 150 -7.91 -11.04 0.75
N PHE A 151 -7.72 -9.74 0.95
CA PHE A 151 -8.78 -8.84 1.41
C PHE A 151 -9.22 -7.96 0.25
N ILE A 152 -10.49 -8.02 -0.09
CA ILE A 152 -11.12 -7.19 -1.12
C ILE A 152 -12.04 -6.20 -0.41
N GLY A 153 -11.90 -4.90 -0.66
CA GLY A 153 -12.69 -3.92 0.09
C GLY A 153 -12.65 -2.48 -0.40
N ASN A 154 -13.04 -1.59 0.49
CA ASN A 154 -13.10 -0.15 0.27
C ASN A 154 -12.23 0.62 1.29
N SER A 155 -12.57 1.88 1.59
CA SER A 155 -11.87 2.75 2.53
C SER A 155 -11.59 2.12 3.90
N ILE A 156 -12.51 1.28 4.40
CA ILE A 156 -12.35 0.54 5.67
C ILE A 156 -11.15 -0.42 5.60
N THR A 157 -10.95 -1.06 4.45
CA THR A 157 -9.83 -1.98 4.21
C THR A 157 -8.56 -1.23 3.84
N CYS A 158 -8.66 -0.06 3.19
CA CYS A 158 -7.51 0.83 2.96
C CYS A 158 -6.96 1.41 4.26
N GLY A 159 -7.80 1.62 5.28
CA GLY A 159 -7.43 2.30 6.52
C GLY A 159 -7.56 3.81 6.43
N TYR A 160 -8.52 4.30 5.64
CA TYR A 160 -8.84 5.73 5.52
C TYR A 160 -9.12 6.33 6.90
N GLY A 161 -8.40 7.40 7.26
CA GLY A 161 -8.62 8.15 8.50
C GLY A 161 -8.43 7.37 9.81
N VAL A 162 -7.77 6.20 9.77
CA VAL A 162 -7.66 5.33 10.96
C VAL A 162 -6.77 5.91 12.06
N GLU A 163 -5.86 6.82 11.71
CA GLU A 163 -5.03 7.57 12.66
C GLU A 163 -5.64 8.92 13.03
N ASP A 164 -6.78 9.27 12.44
CA ASP A 164 -7.48 10.51 12.76
C ASP A 164 -8.20 10.41 14.10
N THR A 165 -8.36 11.56 14.76
CA THR A 165 -9.03 11.69 16.05
C THR A 165 -10.36 12.43 15.97
N ASP A 166 -10.64 13.12 14.86
CA ASP A 166 -11.92 13.78 14.63
C ASP A 166 -12.61 13.24 13.36
N ARG A 167 -13.92 12.97 13.48
CA ARG A 167 -14.74 12.53 12.35
C ARG A 167 -15.02 13.64 11.33
N ALA A 168 -14.87 14.90 11.74
CA ALA A 168 -15.15 16.07 10.91
C ALA A 168 -14.00 16.41 9.96
N ASP A 169 -12.81 15.87 10.22
CA ASP A 169 -11.63 16.14 9.41
C ASP A 169 -11.74 15.52 8.01
N HIS A 170 -11.23 16.25 7.03
CA HIS A 170 -11.20 15.82 5.64
C HIS A 170 -10.02 14.86 5.39
N PHE A 171 -10.08 14.15 4.26
CA PHE A 171 -9.01 13.25 3.83
C PHE A 171 -7.62 13.88 3.92
N GLN A 172 -6.70 13.13 4.53
CA GLN A 172 -5.26 13.37 4.48
C GLN A 172 -4.57 12.02 4.27
N ASP A 173 -3.56 11.97 3.40
CA ASP A 173 -2.76 10.75 3.20
C ASP A 173 -2.12 10.31 4.52
N GLU A 174 -1.72 11.29 5.33
CA GLU A 174 -1.08 11.17 6.63
C GLU A 174 -1.91 10.39 7.64
N THR A 175 -3.25 10.44 7.56
CA THR A 175 -4.13 9.77 8.54
C THR A 175 -4.57 8.38 8.07
N CYS A 176 -4.20 8.00 6.84
CA CYS A 176 -4.49 6.70 6.27
C CYS A 176 -3.39 5.69 6.61
N ASN A 177 -3.75 4.56 7.24
CA ASN A 177 -2.77 3.56 7.62
C ASN A 177 -3.32 2.12 7.65
N HIS A 178 -3.11 1.38 6.56
CA HIS A 178 -3.51 -0.02 6.46
C HIS A 178 -2.98 -0.94 7.57
N TYR A 179 -1.83 -0.61 8.19
CA TYR A 179 -1.24 -1.40 9.26
C TYR A 179 -2.18 -1.54 10.47
N TYR A 180 -3.05 -0.56 10.73
CA TYR A 180 -4.01 -0.60 11.84
C TYR A 180 -5.39 -1.14 11.45
N THR A 181 -5.56 -1.60 10.21
CA THR A 181 -6.85 -2.13 9.75
C THR A 181 -7.12 -3.53 10.28
N TYR A 182 -8.41 -3.89 10.33
CA TYR A 182 -8.84 -5.25 10.63
C TYR A 182 -8.17 -6.30 9.75
N ALA A 183 -7.87 -5.97 8.48
CA ALA A 183 -7.25 -6.87 7.52
C ALA A 183 -5.84 -7.26 7.95
N ASN A 184 -4.96 -6.28 8.21
CA ASN A 184 -3.60 -6.55 8.68
C ASN A 184 -3.60 -7.18 10.08
N LEU A 185 -4.43 -6.70 11.01
CA LEU A 185 -4.52 -7.26 12.36
C LEU A 185 -4.98 -8.73 12.36
N THR A 186 -5.93 -9.08 11.48
CA THR A 186 -6.37 -10.46 11.29
C THR A 186 -5.26 -11.33 10.70
N ALA A 187 -4.56 -10.84 9.68
CA ALA A 187 -3.44 -11.57 9.07
C ALA A 187 -2.32 -11.83 10.10
N GLN A 188 -1.97 -10.83 10.91
CA GLN A 188 -0.99 -10.97 11.99
C GLN A 188 -1.44 -12.00 13.03
N ALA A 189 -2.69 -11.92 13.51
CA ALA A 189 -3.24 -12.85 14.50
C ALA A 189 -3.24 -14.31 14.00
N LEU A 190 -3.40 -14.51 12.68
CA LEU A 190 -3.39 -15.83 12.06
C LEU A 190 -2.01 -16.29 11.59
N GLY A 191 -0.96 -15.47 11.76
CA GLY A 191 0.37 -15.76 11.21
C GLY A 191 0.35 -15.92 9.70
N ALA A 192 -0.41 -15.09 8.99
CA ALA A 192 -0.59 -15.11 7.55
C ALA A 192 0.07 -13.90 6.88
N ILE A 193 0.50 -14.09 5.63
CA ILE A 193 0.67 -12.97 4.71
C ILE A 193 -0.66 -12.64 4.05
N HIS A 194 -0.78 -11.39 3.59
CA HIS A 194 -1.99 -10.94 2.93
C HIS A 194 -1.72 -10.11 1.68
N GLN A 195 -2.66 -10.18 0.75
CA GLN A 195 -2.79 -9.23 -0.36
C GLN A 195 -4.08 -8.43 -0.17
N VAL A 196 -4.10 -7.20 -0.69
CA VAL A 196 -5.25 -6.30 -0.62
C VAL A 196 -5.61 -5.84 -2.02
N VAL A 197 -6.91 -5.81 -2.30
CA VAL A 197 -7.51 -5.12 -3.43
C VAL A 197 -8.61 -4.22 -2.89
N ALA A 198 -8.26 -2.98 -2.60
CA ALA A 198 -9.19 -2.03 -2.01
C ALA A 198 -8.97 -0.62 -2.54
N ARG A 199 -10.06 0.17 -2.56
CA ARG A 199 -10.04 1.58 -2.97
C ARG A 199 -11.11 2.35 -2.20
N SER A 200 -10.78 3.50 -1.63
CA SER A 200 -11.77 4.36 -0.97
C SER A 200 -12.90 4.75 -1.93
N GLY A 201 -14.13 4.75 -1.42
CA GLY A 201 -15.33 5.07 -2.21
C GLY A 201 -15.79 3.98 -3.19
N ILE A 202 -15.03 2.90 -3.42
CA ILE A 202 -15.45 1.83 -4.34
C ILE A 202 -16.56 0.98 -3.75
N GLY A 203 -17.54 0.61 -4.57
CA GLY A 203 -18.52 -0.41 -4.25
C GLY A 203 -18.44 -1.62 -5.18
N VAL A 204 -19.36 -2.55 -4.98
CA VAL A 204 -19.44 -3.78 -5.79
C VAL A 204 -20.01 -3.48 -7.17
N TYR A 205 -21.02 -2.62 -7.26
CA TYR A 205 -21.64 -2.21 -8.52
C TYR A 205 -21.69 -0.69 -8.72
N ARG A 206 -21.74 0.11 -7.64
CA ARG A 206 -21.65 1.57 -7.70
C ARG A 206 -20.72 2.13 -6.63
N CYS A 207 -20.02 3.20 -6.94
CA CYS A 207 -19.18 3.93 -5.98
C CYS A 207 -20.04 4.86 -5.09
N TYR A 208 -19.39 5.47 -4.10
CA TYR A 208 -20.01 6.48 -3.24
C TYR A 208 -20.59 7.61 -4.10
N ASP A 209 -21.87 7.93 -3.86
CA ASP A 209 -22.64 8.93 -4.63
C ASP A 209 -22.68 8.66 -6.16
N GLY A 210 -22.44 7.41 -6.56
CA GLY A 210 -22.52 6.97 -7.94
C GLY A 210 -23.96 6.78 -8.44
N PRO A 211 -24.15 6.66 -9.77
CA PRO A 211 -25.45 6.43 -10.38
C PRO A 211 -26.11 5.16 -9.84
N VAL A 212 -27.42 5.23 -9.60
CA VAL A 212 -28.27 4.10 -9.16
C VAL A 212 -28.17 2.90 -10.10
N THR A 213 -27.93 3.15 -11.40
CA THR A 213 -27.78 2.11 -12.43
C THR A 213 -26.43 1.38 -12.40
N GLY A 214 -25.50 1.79 -11.54
CA GLY A 214 -24.15 1.24 -11.46
C GLY A 214 -23.09 2.09 -12.17
N ASP A 215 -21.87 2.00 -11.67
CA ASP A 215 -20.69 2.67 -12.23
C ASP A 215 -19.95 1.78 -13.22
N SER A 216 -19.35 2.40 -14.23
CA SER A 216 -18.40 1.72 -15.13
C SER A 216 -17.07 1.37 -14.44
N ILE A 217 -16.78 2.00 -13.30
CA ILE A 217 -15.65 1.72 -12.43
C ILE A 217 -16.20 1.25 -11.09
N ASN A 218 -16.07 -0.04 -10.82
CA ASN A 218 -16.46 -0.67 -9.56
C ASN A 218 -15.50 -1.84 -9.25
N MET A 219 -15.67 -2.52 -8.13
CA MET A 219 -14.74 -3.59 -7.76
C MET A 219 -14.69 -4.72 -8.80
N ASN A 220 -15.80 -5.04 -9.48
CA ASN A 220 -15.79 -6.07 -10.51
C ASN A 220 -14.87 -5.72 -11.70
N THR A 221 -14.68 -4.43 -12.01
CA THR A 221 -13.81 -3.98 -13.11
C THR A 221 -12.38 -3.75 -12.66
N GLU A 222 -12.14 -3.41 -11.40
CA GLU A 222 -10.80 -3.11 -10.88
C GLU A 222 -10.09 -4.37 -10.32
N TYR A 223 -10.83 -5.41 -9.94
CA TYR A 223 -10.28 -6.58 -9.26
C TYR A 223 -9.20 -7.33 -10.03
N THR A 224 -9.16 -7.22 -11.36
CA THR A 224 -8.20 -7.94 -12.20
C THR A 224 -6.88 -7.19 -12.40
N HIS A 225 -6.75 -5.95 -11.95
CA HIS A 225 -5.59 -5.11 -12.25
C HIS A 225 -4.45 -5.26 -11.23
N THR A 226 -3.21 -5.10 -11.69
CA THR A 226 -2.02 -5.12 -10.81
C THR A 226 -1.95 -3.86 -9.97
N LEU A 227 -2.33 -2.71 -10.54
CA LEU A 227 -2.35 -1.41 -9.88
C LEU A 227 -3.75 -0.81 -9.97
N LEU A 228 -4.23 -0.19 -8.88
CA LEU A 228 -5.30 0.78 -8.94
C LEU A 228 -5.03 1.83 -10.01
N TYR A 229 -6.08 2.20 -10.75
CA TYR A 229 -6.07 3.25 -11.77
C TYR A 229 -5.21 2.98 -13.02
N ASP A 230 -4.56 1.82 -13.12
CA ASP A 230 -3.88 1.39 -14.33
C ASP A 230 -4.50 0.09 -14.88
N LYS A 231 -5.31 0.27 -15.93
CA LYS A 231 -6.03 -0.83 -16.59
C LYS A 231 -5.18 -1.55 -17.64
N THR A 232 -3.93 -1.12 -17.86
CA THR A 232 -3.05 -1.68 -18.89
C THR A 232 -2.29 -2.91 -18.42
N GLU A 233 -2.28 -3.19 -17.11
CA GLU A 233 -1.60 -4.32 -16.51
C GLU A 233 -2.55 -5.16 -15.65
N ASN A 234 -2.82 -6.39 -16.08
CA ASN A 234 -3.60 -7.35 -15.31
C ASN A 234 -2.70 -8.12 -14.33
N TRP A 235 -3.26 -8.43 -13.18
CA TRP A 235 -2.61 -9.25 -12.17
C TRP A 235 -2.50 -10.70 -12.65
N ASP A 236 -1.31 -11.28 -12.50
CA ASP A 236 -1.12 -12.71 -12.65
C ASP A 236 -1.51 -13.43 -11.35
N PHE A 237 -2.72 -13.97 -11.34
CA PHE A 237 -3.31 -14.69 -10.21
C PHE A 237 -2.52 -15.95 -9.79
N SER A 238 -1.62 -16.47 -10.64
CA SER A 238 -0.76 -17.61 -10.25
C SER A 238 0.32 -17.22 -9.24
N ARG A 239 0.67 -15.92 -9.15
CA ARG A 239 1.70 -15.41 -8.22
C ARG A 239 1.27 -15.47 -6.76
N TYR A 240 -0.03 -15.55 -6.49
CA TYR A 240 -0.56 -15.61 -5.13
C TYR A 240 -1.87 -16.38 -5.08
N THR A 241 -1.84 -17.58 -4.49
CA THR A 241 -3.04 -18.40 -4.25
C THR A 241 -3.44 -18.35 -2.77
N PRO A 242 -4.44 -17.54 -2.37
CA PRO A 242 -4.90 -17.49 -0.99
C PRO A 242 -5.69 -18.75 -0.60
N GLN A 243 -5.65 -19.12 0.68
CA GLN A 243 -6.59 -20.10 1.22
C GLN A 243 -7.90 -19.45 1.66
N LEU A 244 -7.89 -18.15 1.95
CA LEU A 244 -9.05 -17.36 2.38
C LEU A 244 -9.13 -16.05 1.60
N VAL A 245 -10.32 -15.73 1.10
CA VAL A 245 -10.65 -14.43 0.51
C VAL A 245 -11.75 -13.78 1.36
N CYS A 246 -11.48 -12.59 1.86
CA CYS A 246 -12.40 -11.79 2.66
C CYS A 246 -12.89 -10.62 1.84
N ILE A 247 -14.21 -10.49 1.63
CA ILE A 247 -14.81 -9.41 0.84
C ILE A 247 -15.61 -8.50 1.77
N ASN A 248 -15.17 -7.26 1.92
CA ASN A 248 -15.81 -6.24 2.76
C ASN A 248 -16.22 -5.02 1.90
N LEU A 249 -17.38 -5.14 1.25
CA LEU A 249 -17.94 -4.15 0.34
C LEU A 249 -19.44 -3.94 0.64
N GLY A 250 -20.11 -3.06 -0.10
CA GLY A 250 -21.52 -2.73 0.11
C GLY A 250 -21.75 -1.39 0.82
N THR A 251 -20.76 -0.89 1.58
CA THR A 251 -20.86 0.41 2.26
C THR A 251 -21.18 1.53 1.26
N ASN A 252 -20.36 1.68 0.22
CA ASN A 252 -20.53 2.76 -0.76
C ASN A 252 -21.73 2.52 -1.69
N ASP A 253 -22.06 1.25 -1.94
CA ASP A 253 -23.25 0.88 -2.69
C ASP A 253 -24.55 1.30 -1.98
N THR A 254 -24.53 1.48 -0.65
CA THR A 254 -25.72 1.70 0.20
C THR A 254 -25.70 2.99 1.02
N SER A 255 -24.58 3.73 1.04
CA SER A 255 -24.43 4.93 1.86
C SER A 255 -25.21 6.14 1.36
N THR A 256 -25.58 6.18 0.08
CA THR A 256 -26.43 7.21 -0.53
C THR A 256 -27.75 6.61 -1.03
N LYS A 257 -28.77 7.46 -1.22
CA LYS A 257 -30.10 7.00 -1.65
C LYS A 257 -30.07 6.25 -2.98
N GLY A 258 -31.05 5.37 -3.18
CA GLY A 258 -31.26 4.68 -4.45
C GLY A 258 -30.41 3.41 -4.65
N ALA A 259 -29.94 2.75 -3.58
CA ALA A 259 -29.32 1.45 -3.73
C ALA A 259 -30.31 0.44 -4.35
N ASP A 260 -29.94 -0.21 -5.45
CA ASP A 260 -30.73 -1.28 -6.06
C ASP A 260 -30.29 -2.65 -5.49
N PRO A 261 -31.17 -3.35 -4.75
CA PRO A 261 -30.85 -4.65 -4.17
C PRO A 261 -30.49 -5.73 -5.20
N LYS A 262 -31.10 -5.67 -6.40
CA LYS A 262 -30.84 -6.63 -7.47
C LYS A 262 -29.47 -6.40 -8.08
N LEU A 263 -29.08 -5.15 -8.31
CA LEU A 263 -27.75 -4.82 -8.83
C LEU A 263 -26.66 -5.12 -7.79
N LEU A 264 -26.91 -4.82 -6.51
CA LEU A 264 -25.99 -5.17 -5.43
C LEU A 264 -25.74 -6.67 -5.36
N LYS A 265 -26.82 -7.46 -5.35
CA LYS A 265 -26.74 -8.92 -5.37
C LYS A 265 -26.00 -9.44 -6.60
N GLN A 266 -26.35 -8.95 -7.79
CA GLN A 266 -25.70 -9.37 -9.03
C GLN A 266 -24.21 -9.02 -9.05
N GLY A 267 -23.85 -7.83 -8.55
CA GLY A 267 -22.47 -7.41 -8.39
C GLY A 267 -21.67 -8.36 -7.49
N TYR A 268 -22.26 -8.79 -6.37
CA TYR A 268 -21.63 -9.75 -5.46
C TYR A 268 -21.48 -11.13 -6.09
N VAL A 269 -22.52 -11.62 -6.78
CA VAL A 269 -22.46 -12.89 -7.53
C VAL A 269 -21.34 -12.85 -8.56
N ASN A 270 -21.21 -11.76 -9.32
CA ASN A 270 -20.15 -11.59 -10.31
C ASN A 270 -18.77 -11.59 -9.66
N LEU A 271 -18.58 -10.85 -8.57
CA LEU A 271 -17.28 -10.75 -7.90
C LEU A 271 -16.88 -12.10 -7.28
N VAL A 272 -17.81 -12.79 -6.60
CA VAL A 272 -17.57 -14.12 -6.04
C VAL A 272 -17.25 -15.13 -7.14
N LYS A 273 -17.90 -15.04 -8.30
CA LYS A 273 -17.57 -15.86 -9.46
C LYS A 273 -16.14 -15.61 -9.94
N GLN A 274 -15.75 -14.34 -10.11
CA GLN A 274 -14.37 -13.98 -10.50
C GLN A 274 -13.34 -14.55 -9.50
N VAL A 275 -13.58 -14.39 -8.20
CA VAL A 275 -12.72 -14.96 -7.14
C VAL A 275 -12.66 -16.48 -7.25
N ARG A 276 -13.79 -17.16 -7.48
CA ARG A 276 -13.84 -18.62 -7.60
C ARG A 276 -13.13 -19.12 -8.86
N ASP A 277 -13.22 -18.39 -9.96
CA ASP A 277 -12.57 -18.72 -11.24
C ASP A 277 -11.04 -18.66 -11.10
N HIS A 278 -10.51 -17.67 -10.38
CA HIS A 278 -9.07 -17.56 -10.11
C HIS A 278 -8.58 -18.44 -8.96
N TYR A 279 -9.39 -18.62 -7.91
CA TYR A 279 -9.03 -19.37 -6.71
C TYR A 279 -10.06 -20.46 -6.38
N PRO A 280 -10.09 -21.59 -7.13
CA PRO A 280 -11.14 -22.61 -7.00
C PRO A 280 -11.26 -23.20 -5.59
N LYS A 281 -10.16 -23.25 -4.83
CA LYS A 281 -10.09 -23.86 -3.49
C LYS A 281 -10.23 -22.87 -2.33
N ALA A 282 -10.18 -21.56 -2.58
CA ALA A 282 -10.22 -20.57 -1.52
C ALA A 282 -11.58 -20.60 -0.79
N LYS A 283 -11.56 -20.48 0.53
CA LYS A 283 -12.75 -20.14 1.30
C LYS A 283 -13.05 -18.67 1.06
N ILE A 284 -14.32 -18.33 0.84
CA ILE A 284 -14.75 -16.95 0.61
C ILE A 284 -15.63 -16.56 1.79
N VAL A 285 -15.26 -15.47 2.46
CA VAL A 285 -16.02 -14.90 3.58
C VAL A 285 -16.50 -13.52 3.15
N LEU A 286 -17.82 -13.36 3.11
CA LEU A 286 -18.45 -12.06 2.89
C LEU A 286 -18.61 -11.36 4.25
N LEU A 287 -18.07 -10.16 4.34
CA LEU A 287 -18.07 -9.32 5.53
C LEU A 287 -18.98 -8.12 5.27
N SER A 288 -19.85 -7.82 6.24
CA SER A 288 -20.54 -6.53 6.31
C SER A 288 -19.82 -5.67 7.35
N GLY A 289 -18.93 -4.78 6.88
CA GLY A 289 -18.12 -3.89 7.72
C GLY A 289 -18.93 -2.87 8.53
N SER A 290 -18.27 -2.23 9.50
CA SER A 290 -18.90 -1.53 10.63
C SER A 290 -19.50 -0.16 10.34
N MET A 291 -19.40 0.36 9.12
CA MET A 291 -19.91 1.69 8.78
C MET A 291 -21.33 1.69 8.20
N MET A 292 -21.92 0.51 7.99
CA MET A 292 -23.32 0.39 7.60
C MET A 292 -24.22 0.35 8.84
N GLY A 293 -25.19 1.26 8.92
CA GLY A 293 -26.25 1.28 9.93
C GLY A 293 -27.62 0.89 9.35
N ASP A 294 -28.55 0.55 10.24
CA ASP A 294 -30.00 0.44 9.97
C ASP A 294 -30.37 -0.28 8.66
N ASP A 295 -31.13 0.39 7.79
CA ASP A 295 -31.66 -0.15 6.54
C ASP A 295 -30.55 -0.61 5.57
N ALA A 296 -29.41 0.09 5.54
CA ALA A 296 -28.28 -0.28 4.68
C ALA A 296 -27.69 -1.64 5.10
N LEU A 297 -27.53 -1.86 6.41
CA LEU A 297 -27.04 -3.13 6.94
C LEU A 297 -28.06 -4.26 6.74
N ILE A 298 -29.35 -3.98 6.93
CA ILE A 298 -30.43 -4.95 6.69
C ILE A 298 -30.46 -5.34 5.21
N LEU A 299 -30.29 -4.37 4.31
CA LEU A 299 -30.28 -4.59 2.88
C LEU A 299 -29.10 -5.48 2.47
N ALA A 300 -27.89 -5.09 2.86
CA ALA A 300 -26.66 -5.83 2.52
C ALA A 300 -26.67 -7.28 3.03
N LYS A 301 -27.29 -7.55 4.20
CA LYS A 301 -27.42 -8.91 4.75
C LYS A 301 -28.45 -9.78 4.00
N LYS A 302 -29.41 -9.19 3.30
CA LYS A 302 -30.50 -9.91 2.60
C LYS A 302 -30.21 -10.19 1.12
N THR A 303 -29.27 -9.45 0.54
CA THR A 303 -28.77 -9.57 -0.84
C THR A 303 -27.69 -10.63 -0.96
#